data_AF-A0A1V6FST8-F1
#
_entry.id   AF-A0A1V6FST8-F1
#
_cell.length_a   1.000
_cell.length_b   1.000
_cell.length_c   1.000
_cell.angle_alpha   90.00
_cell.angle_beta   90.00
_cell.angle_gamma   90.00
#
_symmetry.space_group_name_H-M   'P 1'
#
loop_
_entity.id
_entity.type
_entity.pdbx_description
1 polymer ?
#
loop_
_entity_poly.entity_id
_entity_poly.type
_entity_poly.pdbx_seq_one_letter_code
_entity_poly.pdbx_strand_id
1 'polypeptide(L)'
;MDFTKIKMKDAPNYNPIYLPHLIEHMPIEFFQNYTSLIYENDFIILFNYHSDRYLDNIIERMKKVACSFPNKKYSLEHICHQILISQINKEDKVVNLTYHMYAFYYAYNKIVNEIKDEIKKTPLTDIYKNDIINAKTKHLSKLMIDSSEVLQYLEKASGIEPESIIHSRRQIDGYEIFWFIDLFASGIIDYSNNTYFSTLVYLIRQSIEIRVKNGLGIQAILHKNKPQKITSDIFIDFIFNNNNINFPDINKAVLRKVFNWCNYHIHTGAILYTWQFIIIQDYLRPLFSLGQTKKQIHISGSIRMLKEYYKNSLEKELIDFLKNKGKIVDKIVLQNTPEAILE
;
A
#
# COMPACT_ATOMS: atom_id res chain seq x y z
N MET A 1 12.66 -24.03 20.66
CA MET A 1 13.47 -24.37 19.47
C MET A 1 14.82 -24.84 19.97
N ASP A 2 15.40 -25.87 19.37
CA ASP A 2 16.75 -26.34 19.72
C ASP A 2 17.79 -25.56 18.90
N PHE A 3 18.39 -24.55 19.53
CA PHE A 3 19.31 -23.62 18.87
C PHE A 3 20.69 -24.23 18.56
N THR A 4 20.98 -25.43 19.09
CA THR A 4 22.25 -26.13 18.84
C THR A 4 22.41 -26.58 17.38
N LYS A 5 21.32 -26.57 16.61
CA LYS A 5 21.30 -26.97 15.19
C LYS A 5 21.57 -25.83 14.21
N ILE A 6 21.54 -24.58 14.68
CA ILE A 6 21.74 -23.38 13.86
C ILE A 6 23.23 -23.10 13.70
N LYS A 7 23.69 -22.88 12.48
CA LYS A 7 25.06 -22.52 12.16
C LYS A 7 25.11 -21.03 11.76
N MET A 8 26.13 -20.29 12.21
CA MET A 8 26.37 -18.89 11.80
C MET A 8 27.55 -18.76 10.85
N LYS A 9 27.43 -17.91 9.82
CA LYS A 9 28.56 -17.56 8.93
C LYS A 9 29.67 -16.93 9.77
N ASP A 10 30.93 -17.31 9.50
CA ASP A 10 32.09 -16.67 10.14
C ASP A 10 32.14 -15.20 9.71
N ALA A 11 31.59 -14.31 10.53
CA ALA A 11 31.70 -12.87 10.37
C ALA A 11 32.82 -12.38 11.30
N PRO A 12 33.92 -11.80 10.78
CA PRO A 12 35.11 -11.45 11.57
C PRO A 12 34.86 -10.45 12.72
N ASN A 13 33.65 -9.87 12.80
CA ASN A 13 33.26 -8.89 13.82
C ASN A 13 32.09 -9.32 14.72
N TYR A 14 31.52 -10.53 14.57
CA TYR A 14 30.42 -11.00 15.42
C TYR A 14 30.94 -11.99 16.48
N ASN A 15 31.02 -11.51 17.72
CA ASN A 15 31.43 -12.31 18.89
C ASN A 15 30.39 -13.41 19.18
N PRO A 16 30.78 -14.66 19.53
CA PRO A 16 29.87 -15.76 19.92
C PRO A 16 28.77 -15.40 20.94
N ILE A 17 28.97 -14.37 21.77
CA ILE A 17 27.96 -13.86 22.74
C ILE A 17 26.71 -13.28 22.03
N TYR A 18 26.83 -12.84 20.78
CA TYR A 18 25.69 -12.33 20.01
C TYR A 18 24.77 -13.44 19.48
N LEU A 19 25.22 -14.71 19.45
CA LEU A 19 24.44 -15.85 18.96
C LEU A 19 23.15 -16.06 19.78
N PRO A 20 23.21 -16.18 21.13
CA PRO A 20 21.99 -16.15 21.95
C PRO A 20 21.24 -14.84 21.76
N HIS A 21 21.91 -13.68 21.75
CA HIS A 21 21.21 -12.40 21.79
C HIS A 21 20.32 -12.14 20.56
N LEU A 22 20.82 -12.44 19.37
CA LEU A 22 20.14 -12.20 18.09
C LEU A 22 19.02 -13.22 17.84
N ILE A 23 19.22 -14.46 18.28
CA ILE A 23 18.23 -15.54 18.23
C ILE A 23 17.16 -15.37 19.34
N GLU A 24 17.54 -14.87 20.51
CA GLU A 24 16.71 -14.85 21.71
C GLU A 24 15.95 -13.54 21.91
N HIS A 25 16.35 -12.40 21.33
CA HIS A 25 15.78 -11.12 21.78
C HIS A 25 15.09 -10.23 20.76
N MET A 26 15.46 -10.17 19.47
CA MET A 26 14.92 -9.10 18.60
C MET A 26 14.55 -9.57 17.17
N PRO A 27 13.28 -9.97 16.90
CA PRO A 27 12.81 -10.28 15.55
C PRO A 27 13.13 -9.19 14.51
N ILE A 28 13.01 -7.91 14.87
CA ILE A 28 13.29 -6.78 13.96
C ILE A 28 14.74 -6.78 13.48
N GLU A 29 15.70 -6.99 14.38
CA GLU A 29 17.13 -7.01 14.05
C GLU A 29 17.48 -8.17 13.12
N PHE A 30 16.87 -9.34 13.35
CA PHE A 30 16.98 -10.48 12.44
C PHE A 30 16.54 -10.12 11.02
N PHE A 31 15.33 -9.57 10.83
CA PHE A 31 14.82 -9.24 9.49
C PHE A 31 15.54 -8.06 8.82
N GLN A 32 16.31 -7.25 9.56
CA GLN A 32 17.14 -6.20 8.98
C GLN A 32 18.46 -6.73 8.39
N ASN A 33 19.09 -7.73 9.04
CA ASN A 33 20.47 -8.11 8.77
C ASN A 33 20.70 -9.61 8.51
N TYR A 34 19.66 -10.43 8.32
CA TYR A 34 19.81 -11.90 8.26
C TYR A 34 20.89 -12.42 7.28
N THR A 35 21.14 -11.72 6.17
CA THR A 35 22.10 -12.17 5.14
C THR A 35 23.55 -12.21 5.62
N SER A 36 23.91 -11.36 6.58
CA SER A 36 25.24 -11.30 7.19
C SER A 36 25.40 -12.19 8.42
N LEU A 37 24.32 -12.84 8.89
CA LEU A 37 24.28 -13.43 10.22
C LEU A 37 24.27 -14.97 10.23
N ILE A 38 23.70 -15.65 9.22
CA ILE A 38 23.40 -17.08 9.32
C ILE A 38 23.69 -17.86 8.03
N TYR A 39 24.03 -19.15 8.15
CA TYR A 39 24.23 -20.04 6.99
C TYR A 39 22.91 -20.37 6.28
N GLU A 40 23.02 -20.73 5.01
CA GLU A 40 21.90 -20.82 4.06
C GLU A 40 20.74 -21.71 4.53
N ASN A 41 21.06 -22.81 5.21
CA ASN A 41 20.06 -23.81 5.63
C ASN A 41 19.28 -23.40 6.89
N ASP A 42 19.74 -22.40 7.64
CA ASP A 42 19.15 -22.01 8.92
C ASP A 42 18.15 -20.85 8.80
N PHE A 43 18.14 -20.14 7.66
CA PHE A 43 17.21 -19.03 7.42
C PHE A 43 15.76 -19.44 7.56
N ILE A 44 15.36 -20.56 6.97
CA ILE A 44 13.95 -20.98 6.97
C ILE A 44 13.45 -21.20 8.40
N ILE A 45 14.28 -21.84 9.21
CA ILE A 45 13.99 -22.15 10.61
C ILE A 45 13.83 -20.86 11.41
N LEU A 46 14.81 -19.96 11.30
CA LEU A 46 14.81 -18.68 12.01
C LEU A 46 13.73 -17.72 11.51
N PHE A 47 13.49 -17.67 10.21
CA PHE A 47 12.42 -16.87 9.60
C PHE A 47 11.08 -17.22 10.22
N ASN A 48 10.73 -18.52 10.23
CA ASN A 48 9.46 -18.98 10.81
C ASN A 48 9.38 -18.65 12.31
N TYR A 49 10.46 -18.92 13.05
CA TYR A 49 10.51 -18.64 14.49
C TYR A 49 10.29 -17.15 14.80
N HIS A 50 11.05 -16.27 14.17
CA HIS A 50 10.95 -14.83 14.40
C HIS A 50 9.64 -14.25 13.87
N SER A 51 9.10 -14.78 12.76
CA SER A 51 7.82 -14.32 12.22
C SER A 51 6.65 -14.66 13.15
N ASP A 52 6.65 -15.87 13.69
CA ASP A 52 5.56 -16.35 14.55
C ASP A 52 5.66 -15.68 15.92
N ARG A 53 6.87 -15.64 16.51
CA ARG A 53 7.12 -14.97 17.79
C ARG A 53 6.74 -13.49 17.79
N TYR A 54 7.05 -12.77 16.72
CA TYR A 54 6.67 -11.35 16.62
C TYR A 54 5.15 -11.18 16.57
N LEU A 55 4.47 -11.99 15.75
CA LEU A 55 3.02 -11.92 15.62
C LEU A 55 2.30 -12.28 16.93
N ASP A 56 2.78 -13.32 17.62
CA ASP A 56 2.25 -13.73 18.92
C ASP A 56 2.39 -12.62 19.96
N ASN A 57 3.54 -11.93 20.00
CA ASN A 57 3.71 -10.78 20.89
C ASN A 57 2.72 -9.65 20.59
N ILE A 58 2.51 -9.32 19.31
CA ILE A 58 1.52 -8.31 18.91
C ILE A 58 0.11 -8.74 19.32
N ILE A 59 -0.26 -10.00 19.10
CA ILE A 59 -1.59 -10.53 19.48
C ILE A 59 -1.79 -10.44 21.00
N GLU A 60 -0.83 -10.86 21.80
CA GLU A 60 -0.92 -10.80 23.26
C GLU A 60 -1.07 -9.37 23.78
N ARG A 61 -0.30 -8.43 23.23
CA ARG A 61 -0.45 -7.00 23.56
C ARG A 61 -1.79 -6.44 23.10
N MET A 62 -2.25 -6.81 21.91
CA MET A 62 -3.56 -6.40 21.38
C MET A 62 -4.73 -6.91 22.22
N LYS A 63 -4.65 -8.12 22.78
CA LYS A 63 -5.71 -8.66 23.67
C LYS A 63 -5.95 -7.80 24.90
N LYS A 64 -4.93 -7.05 25.37
CA LYS A 64 -5.05 -6.12 26.51
C LYS A 64 -5.88 -4.88 26.21
N VAL A 65 -5.93 -4.45 24.94
CA VAL A 65 -6.59 -3.22 24.48
C VAL A 65 -7.84 -3.46 23.62
N ALA A 66 -7.91 -4.62 22.96
CA ALA A 66 -8.98 -5.00 22.05
C ALA A 66 -9.16 -6.53 22.04
N CYS A 67 -9.96 -7.05 22.98
CA CYS A 67 -10.16 -8.49 23.21
C CYS A 67 -10.64 -9.30 21.98
N SER A 68 -11.27 -8.64 21.00
CA SER A 68 -11.76 -9.30 19.78
C SER A 68 -10.67 -9.55 18.73
N PHE A 69 -9.46 -9.02 18.92
CA PHE A 69 -8.34 -9.18 17.99
C PHE A 69 -7.62 -10.53 18.19
N PRO A 70 -7.21 -11.24 17.12
CA PRO A 70 -7.47 -10.96 15.70
C PRO A 70 -8.77 -11.62 15.17
N ASN A 71 -9.59 -12.19 16.04
CA ASN A 71 -10.70 -13.07 15.68
C ASN A 71 -11.82 -12.39 14.88
N LYS A 72 -12.06 -11.09 15.10
CA LYS A 72 -13.08 -10.36 14.34
C LYS A 72 -12.60 -10.09 12.90
N LYS A 73 -13.31 -10.66 11.93
CA LYS A 73 -13.02 -10.47 10.50
C LYS A 73 -13.73 -9.23 9.96
N TYR A 74 -13.00 -8.41 9.23
CA TYR A 74 -13.52 -7.25 8.51
C TYR A 74 -13.22 -7.38 7.01
N SER A 75 -14.09 -6.82 6.16
CA SER A 75 -13.79 -6.74 4.74
C SER A 75 -12.62 -5.78 4.50
N LEU A 76 -11.88 -6.01 3.41
CA LEU A 76 -10.78 -5.14 3.01
C LEU A 76 -11.28 -3.70 2.75
N GLU A 77 -12.47 -3.57 2.15
CA GLU A 77 -13.15 -2.29 1.96
C GLU A 77 -13.37 -1.56 3.29
N HIS A 78 -13.87 -2.26 4.32
CA HIS A 78 -14.11 -1.67 5.63
C HIS A 78 -12.81 -1.23 6.30
N ILE A 79 -11.78 -2.09 6.30
CA ILE A 79 -10.46 -1.74 6.86
C ILE A 79 -9.89 -0.52 6.14
N CYS A 80 -9.87 -0.54 4.80
CA CYS A 80 -9.41 0.56 3.96
C CYS A 80 -10.18 1.85 4.28
N HIS A 81 -11.50 1.77 4.43
CA HIS A 81 -12.30 2.93 4.83
C HIS A 81 -11.87 3.48 6.19
N GLN A 82 -11.65 2.64 7.20
CA GLN A 82 -11.36 3.09 8.56
C GLN A 82 -9.95 3.69 8.73
N ILE A 83 -8.94 3.17 8.04
CA ILE A 83 -7.54 3.62 8.20
C ILE A 83 -7.17 4.86 7.38
N LEU A 84 -8.07 5.34 6.52
CA LEU A 84 -7.85 6.51 5.64
C LEU A 84 -8.62 7.76 6.09
N ILE A 85 -9.01 7.81 7.36
CA ILE A 85 -9.69 8.98 7.96
C ILE A 85 -8.65 10.08 8.21
N SER A 86 -8.86 11.26 7.64
CA SER A 86 -7.93 12.41 7.74
C SER A 86 -8.03 13.16 9.07
N GLN A 87 -9.18 13.09 9.74
CA GLN A 87 -9.43 13.75 11.02
C GLN A 87 -10.10 12.76 11.96
N ILE A 88 -9.40 12.40 13.04
CA ILE A 88 -9.88 11.44 14.04
C ILE A 88 -10.21 12.25 15.29
N ASN A 89 -11.47 12.19 15.73
CA ASN A 89 -11.85 12.75 17.02
C ASN A 89 -11.11 12.01 18.13
N LYS A 90 -10.84 12.70 19.24
CA LYS A 90 -10.12 12.10 20.38
C LYS A 90 -10.80 10.82 20.88
N GLU A 91 -12.13 10.79 20.86
CA GLU A 91 -12.98 9.67 21.29
C GLU A 91 -12.86 8.44 20.37
N ASP A 92 -12.60 8.66 19.08
CA ASP A 92 -12.49 7.59 18.08
C ASP A 92 -11.05 7.05 17.92
N LYS A 93 -10.09 7.61 18.67
CA LYS A 93 -8.66 7.30 18.50
C LYS A 93 -8.34 5.83 18.74
N VAL A 94 -8.89 5.24 19.81
CA VAL A 94 -8.69 3.80 20.13
C VAL A 94 -9.27 2.93 19.02
N VAL A 95 -10.46 3.25 18.53
CA VAL A 95 -11.14 2.51 17.46
C VAL A 95 -10.33 2.58 16.16
N ASN A 96 -9.90 3.77 15.76
CA ASN A 96 -9.08 3.94 14.56
C ASN A 96 -7.74 3.19 14.65
N LEU A 97 -7.00 3.35 15.76
CA LEU A 97 -5.73 2.64 15.96
C LEU A 97 -5.92 1.12 15.98
N THR A 98 -7.04 0.63 16.52
CA THR A 98 -7.41 -0.79 16.44
C THR A 98 -7.57 -1.25 14.99
N TYR A 99 -8.21 -0.45 14.12
CA TYR A 99 -8.30 -0.77 12.69
C TYR A 99 -6.94 -0.74 11.99
N HIS A 100 -6.02 0.15 12.40
CA HIS A 100 -4.63 0.09 11.92
C HIS A 100 -3.96 -1.24 12.29
N MET A 101 -4.22 -1.79 13.48
CA MET A 101 -3.69 -3.08 13.89
C MET A 101 -4.32 -4.27 13.13
N TYR A 102 -5.61 -4.19 12.78
CA TYR A 102 -6.23 -5.16 11.84
C TYR A 102 -5.62 -5.06 10.43
N ALA A 103 -5.34 -3.85 9.94
CA ALA A 103 -4.67 -3.62 8.67
C ALA A 103 -3.24 -4.19 8.67
N PHE A 104 -2.48 -3.95 9.74
CA PHE A 104 -1.19 -4.57 9.99
C PHE A 104 -1.29 -6.09 9.96
N TYR A 105 -2.22 -6.69 10.71
CA TYR A 105 -2.37 -8.14 10.79
C TYR A 105 -2.60 -8.77 9.41
N TYR A 106 -3.45 -8.16 8.59
CA TYR A 106 -3.64 -8.58 7.19
C TYR A 106 -2.34 -8.48 6.39
N ALA A 107 -1.70 -7.31 6.41
CA ALA A 107 -0.48 -7.04 5.63
C ALA A 107 0.69 -7.94 6.04
N TYR A 108 0.86 -8.16 7.34
CA TYR A 108 1.90 -9.01 7.91
C TYR A 108 1.78 -10.45 7.41
N ASN A 109 0.59 -11.05 7.59
CA ASN A 109 0.34 -12.41 7.14
C ASN A 109 0.53 -12.57 5.63
N LYS A 110 0.12 -11.56 4.85
CA LYS A 110 0.34 -11.56 3.40
C LYS A 110 1.83 -11.59 3.05
N ILE A 111 2.63 -10.67 3.60
CA ILE A 111 4.08 -10.63 3.30
C ILE A 111 4.79 -11.88 3.78
N VAL A 112 4.46 -12.39 4.98
CA VAL A 112 5.02 -13.65 5.50
C VAL A 112 4.69 -14.82 4.58
N ASN A 113 3.45 -14.94 4.10
CA ASN A 113 3.06 -16.01 3.18
C ASN A 113 3.76 -15.88 1.82
N GLU A 114 3.90 -14.66 1.29
CA GLU A 114 4.63 -14.42 0.05
C GLU A 114 6.12 -14.79 0.17
N ILE A 115 6.76 -14.53 1.32
CA ILE A 115 8.14 -14.96 1.59
C ILE A 115 8.20 -16.50 1.66
N LYS A 116 7.29 -17.13 2.40
CA LYS A 116 7.22 -18.61 2.50
C LYS A 116 7.04 -19.26 1.13
N ASP A 117 6.21 -18.68 0.26
CA ASP A 117 5.99 -19.20 -1.08
C ASP A 117 7.18 -18.99 -2.01
N GLU A 118 7.93 -17.91 -1.84
CA GLU A 118 9.18 -17.69 -2.58
C GLU A 118 10.30 -18.64 -2.13
N ILE A 119 10.41 -18.89 -0.81
CA ILE A 119 11.32 -19.89 -0.24
C ILE A 119 11.07 -21.26 -0.86
N LYS A 120 9.80 -21.70 -0.98
CA LYS A 120 9.45 -23.02 -1.56
C LYS A 120 9.88 -23.17 -3.02
N LYS A 121 9.97 -22.07 -3.76
CA LYS A 121 10.34 -22.05 -5.19
C LYS A 121 11.83 -21.88 -5.42
N THR A 122 12.58 -21.49 -4.39
CA THR A 122 14.00 -21.15 -4.50
C THR A 122 14.85 -22.35 -4.04
N PRO A 123 15.86 -22.78 -4.81
CA PRO A 123 16.83 -23.76 -4.34
C PRO A 123 17.46 -23.31 -3.01
N LEU A 124 17.66 -24.24 -2.06
CA LEU A 124 18.20 -23.91 -0.73
C LEU A 124 19.50 -23.10 -0.80
N THR A 125 20.36 -23.40 -1.78
CA THR A 125 21.65 -22.73 -2.04
C THR A 125 21.55 -21.29 -2.54
N ASP A 126 20.34 -20.84 -2.92
CA ASP A 126 20.12 -19.53 -3.55
C ASP A 126 19.15 -18.64 -2.77
N ILE A 127 18.61 -19.11 -1.63
CA ILE A 127 17.66 -18.35 -0.80
C ILE A 127 18.19 -16.95 -0.46
N TYR A 128 19.47 -16.82 -0.17
CA TYR A 128 20.09 -15.56 0.26
C TYR A 128 20.45 -14.63 -0.90
N LYS A 129 20.58 -15.20 -2.10
CA LYS A 129 20.84 -14.44 -3.33
C LYS A 129 19.54 -14.03 -4.00
N ASN A 130 18.41 -14.54 -3.52
CA ASN A 130 17.10 -14.20 -4.06
C ASN A 130 16.72 -12.78 -3.62
N ASP A 131 16.77 -11.85 -4.58
CA ASP A 131 16.44 -10.44 -4.38
C ASP A 131 15.00 -10.25 -3.90
N ILE A 132 14.06 -11.11 -4.29
CA ILE A 132 12.65 -11.05 -3.88
C ILE A 132 12.52 -11.39 -2.39
N ILE A 133 13.18 -12.46 -1.92
CA ILE A 133 13.20 -12.83 -0.50
C ILE A 133 13.82 -11.70 0.31
N ASN A 134 14.97 -11.18 -0.12
CA ASN A 134 15.64 -10.07 0.55
C ASN A 134 14.78 -8.80 0.64
N ALA A 135 14.19 -8.38 -0.48
CA ALA A 135 13.31 -7.20 -0.53
C ALA A 135 12.08 -7.37 0.37
N LYS A 136 11.41 -8.53 0.34
CA LYS A 136 10.23 -8.79 1.18
C LYS A 136 10.58 -8.88 2.66
N THR A 137 11.74 -9.41 3.02
CA THR A 137 12.23 -9.44 4.41
C THR A 137 12.49 -8.03 4.95
N LYS A 138 13.11 -7.15 4.15
CA LYS A 138 13.26 -5.72 4.50
C LYS A 138 11.91 -5.02 4.63
N HIS A 139 10.95 -5.35 3.77
CA HIS A 139 9.60 -4.84 3.87
C HIS A 139 8.90 -5.31 5.16
N LEU A 140 9.10 -6.57 5.55
CA LEU A 140 8.57 -7.14 6.79
C LEU A 140 9.15 -6.44 8.02
N SER A 141 10.45 -6.17 8.06
CA SER A 141 11.06 -5.46 9.20
C SER A 141 10.49 -4.04 9.36
N LYS A 142 10.24 -3.33 8.25
CA LYS A 142 9.58 -2.01 8.29
C LYS A 142 8.13 -2.10 8.77
N LEU A 143 7.38 -3.11 8.34
CA LEU A 143 6.03 -3.38 8.88
C LEU A 143 6.05 -3.57 10.40
N MET A 144 7.04 -4.31 10.93
CA MET A 144 7.20 -4.53 12.37
C MET A 144 7.50 -3.24 13.14
N ILE A 145 8.38 -2.38 12.62
CA ILE A 145 8.68 -1.08 13.24
C ILE A 145 7.41 -0.22 13.30
N ASP A 146 6.69 -0.14 12.19
CA ASP A 146 5.46 0.63 12.08
C ASP A 146 4.37 0.11 13.03
N SER A 147 4.23 -1.21 13.21
CA SER A 147 3.21 -1.78 14.10
C SER A 147 3.54 -1.57 15.56
N SER A 148 4.81 -1.67 15.94
CA SER A 148 5.26 -1.35 17.29
C SER A 148 4.99 0.12 17.64
N GLU A 149 5.21 1.05 16.71
CA GLU A 149 4.86 2.46 16.91
C GLU A 149 3.34 2.67 17.07
N VAL A 150 2.50 2.03 16.24
CA VAL A 150 1.03 2.18 16.38
C VAL A 150 0.51 1.54 17.66
N LEU A 151 1.04 0.39 18.03
CA LEU A 151 0.65 -0.33 19.23
C LEU A 151 0.94 0.49 20.49
N GLN A 152 2.08 1.18 20.55
CA GLN A 152 2.38 2.09 21.66
C GLN A 152 1.34 3.21 21.80
N TYR A 153 0.85 3.74 20.67
CA TYR A 153 -0.13 4.81 20.68
C TYR A 153 -1.50 4.29 21.09
N LEU A 154 -1.82 3.05 20.73
CA LEU A 154 -3.04 2.38 21.12
C LEU A 154 -3.04 2.04 22.62
N GLU A 155 -1.95 1.49 23.13
CA GLU A 155 -1.75 1.22 24.57
C GLU A 155 -1.92 2.51 25.37
N LYS A 156 -1.21 3.58 24.99
CA LYS A 156 -1.32 4.89 25.64
C LYS A 156 -2.74 5.46 25.56
N ALA A 157 -3.41 5.36 24.40
CA ALA A 157 -4.79 5.83 24.24
C ALA A 157 -5.79 5.01 25.06
N SER A 158 -5.44 3.77 25.42
CA SER A 158 -6.24 2.86 26.23
C SER A 158 -5.88 2.92 27.73
N GLY A 159 -4.98 3.81 28.14
CA GLY A 159 -4.53 3.95 29.53
C GLY A 159 -3.55 2.88 30.00
N ILE A 160 -2.90 2.15 29.08
CA ILE A 160 -1.89 1.14 29.37
C ILE A 160 -0.50 1.72 29.11
N GLU A 161 0.45 1.44 30.00
CA GLU A 161 1.86 1.80 29.79
C GLU A 161 2.44 0.99 28.61
N PRO A 162 3.01 1.64 27.58
CA PRO A 162 3.54 0.92 26.43
C PRO A 162 4.74 0.04 26.80
N GLU A 163 4.74 -1.22 26.34
CA GLU A 163 5.87 -2.14 26.56
C GLU A 163 7.13 -1.74 25.78
N SER A 164 6.96 -0.96 24.71
CA SER A 164 8.02 -0.52 23.82
C SER A 164 7.75 0.90 23.35
N ILE A 165 8.75 1.78 23.41
CA ILE A 165 8.67 3.15 22.88
C ILE A 165 9.56 3.25 21.64
N ILE A 166 8.93 3.50 20.50
CA ILE A 166 9.55 3.71 19.19
C ILE A 166 9.07 5.06 18.65
N HIS A 167 10.03 5.86 18.18
CA HIS A 167 9.73 7.10 17.48
C HIS A 167 10.26 7.02 16.07
N SER A 168 9.35 7.00 15.10
CA SER A 168 9.70 7.14 13.69
C SER A 168 9.47 8.58 13.25
N ARG A 169 10.42 9.14 12.51
CA ARG A 169 10.18 10.36 11.75
C ARG A 169 9.09 10.07 10.71
N ARG A 170 7.96 10.79 10.78
CA ARG A 170 6.78 10.62 9.90
C ARG A 170 6.59 11.75 8.89
N GLN A 171 7.65 12.53 8.66
CA GLN A 171 7.67 13.66 7.77
C GLN A 171 8.94 13.60 6.91
N ILE A 172 8.83 13.68 5.58
CA ILE A 172 10.01 13.86 4.72
C ILE A 172 10.27 15.35 4.47
N ASP A 173 11.51 15.68 4.15
CA ASP A 173 11.90 17.01 3.70
C ASP A 173 12.25 17.04 2.20
N GLY A 174 12.40 18.25 1.65
CA GLY A 174 12.66 18.43 0.23
C GLY A 174 14.03 17.93 -0.22
N TYR A 175 15.04 17.92 0.66
CA TYR A 175 16.37 17.44 0.33
C TYR A 175 16.37 15.91 0.17
N GLU A 176 15.69 15.19 1.06
CA GLU A 176 15.51 13.74 0.95
C GLU A 176 14.80 13.35 -0.35
N ILE A 177 13.79 14.12 -0.78
CA ILE A 177 13.10 13.91 -2.06
C ILE A 177 14.09 14.09 -3.22
N PHE A 178 14.82 15.20 -3.23
CA PHE A 178 15.77 15.50 -4.29
C PHE A 178 16.88 14.45 -4.39
N TRP A 179 17.47 14.04 -3.27
CA TRP A 179 18.49 13.01 -3.24
C TRP A 179 17.99 11.63 -3.70
N PHE A 180 16.75 11.28 -3.35
CA PHE A 180 16.15 10.02 -3.78
C PHE A 180 15.96 9.94 -5.30
N ILE A 181 15.89 11.06 -6.03
CA ILE A 181 15.85 11.08 -7.49
C ILE A 181 17.09 10.41 -8.06
N ASP A 182 18.28 10.72 -7.54
CA ASP A 182 19.54 10.15 -8.03
C ASP A 182 19.62 8.65 -7.74
N LEU A 183 19.16 8.21 -6.56
CA LEU A 183 19.06 6.79 -6.23
C LEU A 183 18.12 6.06 -7.19
N PHE A 184 16.92 6.60 -7.40
CA PHE A 184 15.90 6.00 -8.24
C PHE A 184 16.35 5.94 -9.70
N ALA A 185 16.98 7.01 -10.21
CA ALA A 185 17.58 7.06 -11.55
C ALA A 185 18.72 6.05 -11.72
N SER A 186 19.44 5.74 -10.65
CA SER A 186 20.49 4.72 -10.61
C SER A 186 19.95 3.30 -10.43
N GLY A 187 18.63 3.12 -10.35
CA GLY A 187 18.00 1.81 -10.11
C GLY A 187 18.13 1.29 -8.68
N ILE A 188 18.51 2.15 -7.72
CA ILE A 188 18.67 1.79 -6.32
C ILE A 188 17.34 1.97 -5.59
N ILE A 189 16.74 0.87 -5.13
CA ILE A 189 15.54 0.89 -4.29
C ILE A 189 15.92 0.60 -2.84
N ASP A 190 15.82 1.63 -2.00
CA ASP A 190 16.11 1.52 -0.57
C ASP A 190 14.81 1.51 0.25
N TYR A 191 14.43 0.32 0.74
CA TYR A 191 13.28 0.11 1.60
C TYR A 191 13.42 0.72 3.01
N SER A 192 14.64 1.09 3.41
CA SER A 192 14.87 1.82 4.65
C SER A 192 14.63 3.33 4.50
N ASN A 193 14.61 3.83 3.25
CA ASN A 193 14.41 5.24 2.96
C ASN A 193 12.92 5.60 2.95
N ASN A 194 12.54 6.55 3.78
CA ASN A 194 11.15 7.02 3.88
C ASN A 194 10.62 7.66 2.58
N THR A 195 11.49 8.22 1.74
CA THR A 195 11.12 8.82 0.44
C THR A 195 10.63 7.77 -0.57
N TYR A 196 11.05 6.51 -0.42
CA TYR A 196 10.49 5.42 -1.22
C TYR A 196 8.98 5.31 -0.99
N PHE A 197 8.54 5.36 0.27
CA PHE A 197 7.13 5.25 0.62
C PHE A 197 6.30 6.44 0.14
N SER A 198 6.84 7.66 0.16
CA SER A 198 6.13 8.82 -0.41
C SER A 198 5.99 8.72 -1.93
N THR A 199 6.97 8.13 -2.61
CA THR A 199 6.92 7.86 -4.05
C THR A 199 5.84 6.82 -4.38
N LEU A 200 5.65 5.80 -3.54
CA LEU A 200 4.56 4.82 -3.71
C LEU A 200 3.17 5.48 -3.69
N VAL A 201 2.96 6.51 -2.87
CA VAL A 201 1.70 7.28 -2.85
C VAL A 201 1.47 7.99 -4.17
N TYR A 202 2.52 8.61 -4.71
CA TYR A 202 2.44 9.28 -6.02
C TYR A 202 2.06 8.29 -7.12
N LEU A 203 2.68 7.09 -7.13
CA LEU A 203 2.37 6.04 -8.09
C LEU A 203 0.93 5.53 -7.97
N ILE A 204 0.40 5.36 -6.75
CA ILE A 204 -1.02 5.02 -6.55
C ILE A 204 -1.91 6.10 -7.17
N ARG A 205 -1.67 7.37 -6.82
CA ARG A 205 -2.48 8.48 -7.35
C ARG A 205 -2.44 8.52 -8.87
N GLN A 206 -1.25 8.50 -9.44
CA GLN A 206 -1.04 8.54 -10.88
C GLN A 206 -1.75 7.38 -11.59
N SER A 207 -1.70 6.16 -11.02
CA SER A 207 -2.39 5.00 -11.59
C SER A 207 -3.91 5.18 -11.66
N ILE A 208 -4.52 5.76 -10.61
CA ILE A 208 -5.96 6.06 -10.58
C ILE A 208 -6.30 7.13 -11.62
N GLU A 209 -5.53 8.23 -11.67
CA GLU A 209 -5.76 9.33 -12.61
C GLU A 209 -5.71 8.85 -14.07
N ILE A 210 -4.68 8.07 -14.42
CA ILE A 210 -4.52 7.51 -15.76
C ILE A 210 -5.65 6.53 -16.07
N ARG A 211 -5.98 5.62 -15.14
CA ARG A 211 -7.07 4.66 -15.35
C ARG A 211 -8.40 5.37 -15.61
N VAL A 212 -8.73 6.41 -14.85
CA VAL A 212 -9.97 7.17 -15.03
C VAL A 212 -9.97 7.91 -16.36
N LYS A 213 -8.87 8.60 -16.70
CA LYS A 213 -8.75 9.31 -17.97
C LYS A 213 -8.88 8.36 -19.17
N ASN A 214 -8.18 7.22 -19.14
CA ASN A 214 -8.21 6.23 -20.21
C ASN A 214 -9.56 5.50 -20.26
N GLY A 215 -10.21 5.27 -19.11
CA GLY A 215 -11.57 4.73 -19.05
C GLY A 215 -12.60 5.67 -19.68
N LEU A 216 -12.45 6.98 -19.50
CA LEU A 216 -13.24 7.99 -20.21
C LEU A 216 -12.82 8.13 -21.69
N GLY A 217 -11.72 7.51 -22.11
CA GLY A 217 -11.15 7.60 -23.46
C GLY A 217 -10.77 9.02 -23.86
N ILE A 218 -10.37 9.88 -22.93
CA ILE A 218 -10.03 11.28 -23.24
C ILE A 218 -8.63 11.33 -23.88
N GLN A 219 -8.57 11.61 -25.18
CA GLN A 219 -7.31 11.82 -25.90
C GLN A 219 -6.83 13.27 -25.77
N ALA A 220 -7.72 14.24 -25.99
CA ALA A 220 -7.40 15.66 -25.91
C ALA A 220 -8.61 16.49 -25.49
N ILE A 221 -8.36 17.60 -24.80
CA ILE A 221 -9.36 18.60 -24.44
C ILE A 221 -8.94 19.91 -25.09
N LEU A 222 -9.83 20.53 -25.86
CA LEU A 222 -9.47 21.62 -26.76
C LEU A 222 -10.34 22.86 -26.52
N HIS A 223 -9.70 24.02 -26.60
CA HIS A 223 -10.36 25.32 -26.80
C HIS A 223 -9.75 25.98 -28.03
N LYS A 224 -10.57 26.34 -29.02
CA LYS A 224 -10.10 26.90 -30.30
C LYS A 224 -8.96 26.05 -30.92
N ASN A 225 -9.11 24.72 -30.91
CA ASN A 225 -8.13 23.72 -31.37
C ASN A 225 -6.78 23.70 -30.61
N LYS A 226 -6.68 24.38 -29.46
CA LYS A 226 -5.48 24.34 -28.60
C LYS A 226 -5.70 23.43 -27.38
N PRO A 227 -4.75 22.53 -27.07
CA PRO A 227 -4.81 21.70 -25.88
C PRO A 227 -4.99 22.50 -24.59
N GLN A 228 -5.92 22.07 -23.75
CA GLN A 228 -6.18 22.65 -22.43
C GLN A 228 -5.64 21.74 -21.34
N LYS A 229 -4.94 22.35 -20.36
CA LYS A 229 -4.49 21.64 -19.15
C LYS A 229 -5.65 21.60 -18.16
N ILE A 230 -6.15 20.39 -17.91
CA ILE A 230 -7.19 20.13 -16.91
C ILE A 230 -6.57 19.28 -15.80
N THR A 231 -6.83 19.64 -14.54
CA THR A 231 -6.37 18.88 -13.38
C THR A 231 -7.16 17.58 -13.24
N SER A 232 -6.46 16.49 -12.90
CA SER A 232 -7.06 15.16 -12.83
C SER A 232 -8.20 15.06 -11.81
N ASP A 233 -8.17 15.86 -10.73
CA ASP A 233 -9.22 15.90 -9.70
C ASP A 233 -10.62 16.14 -10.29
N ILE A 234 -10.70 16.90 -11.38
CA ILE A 234 -11.98 17.22 -12.03
C ILE A 234 -12.59 15.96 -12.67
N PHE A 235 -11.78 15.09 -13.26
CA PHE A 235 -12.29 13.84 -13.86
C PHE A 235 -12.73 12.86 -12.78
N ILE A 236 -12.02 12.85 -11.65
CA ILE A 236 -12.38 12.06 -10.47
C ILE A 236 -13.75 12.52 -9.93
N ASP A 237 -13.96 13.82 -9.76
CA ASP A 237 -15.28 14.35 -9.38
C ASP A 237 -16.36 14.05 -10.44
N PHE A 238 -16.04 14.10 -11.74
CA PHE A 238 -16.98 13.79 -12.81
C PHE A 238 -17.49 12.35 -12.71
N ILE A 239 -16.60 11.35 -12.61
CA ILE A 239 -17.00 9.93 -12.53
C ILE A 239 -17.80 9.61 -11.25
N PHE A 240 -17.55 10.34 -10.16
CA PHE A 240 -18.27 10.13 -8.91
C PHE A 240 -19.70 10.64 -8.96
N ASN A 241 -19.94 11.70 -9.74
CA ASN A 241 -21.28 12.29 -9.89
C ASN A 241 -22.05 11.72 -11.08
N ASN A 242 -21.46 10.81 -11.86
CA ASN A 242 -22.08 10.25 -13.05
C ASN A 242 -22.55 8.80 -12.84
N ASN A 243 -23.87 8.59 -12.98
CA ASN A 243 -24.51 7.28 -12.83
C ASN A 243 -24.37 6.39 -14.07
N ASN A 244 -23.95 6.94 -15.22
CA ASN A 244 -23.71 6.18 -16.45
C ASN A 244 -22.33 5.50 -16.48
N ILE A 245 -21.51 5.75 -15.45
CA ILE A 245 -20.14 5.22 -15.32
C ILE A 245 -20.07 4.36 -14.06
N ASN A 246 -19.82 3.06 -14.23
CA ASN A 246 -19.87 2.08 -13.16
C ASN A 246 -18.50 1.46 -12.86
N PHE A 247 -18.28 1.17 -11.58
CA PHE A 247 -17.13 0.44 -11.03
C PHE A 247 -17.68 -0.77 -10.26
N PRO A 248 -17.95 -1.90 -10.92
CA PRO A 248 -18.73 -3.01 -10.35
C PRO A 248 -18.08 -3.62 -9.11
N ASP A 249 -16.76 -3.64 -9.06
CA ASP A 249 -16.00 -4.34 -8.02
C ASP A 249 -15.32 -3.38 -7.02
N ILE A 250 -15.60 -2.07 -7.10
CA ILE A 250 -14.98 -1.05 -6.25
C ILE A 250 -16.01 -0.02 -5.81
N ASN A 251 -16.08 0.21 -4.51
CA ASN A 251 -16.86 1.30 -3.94
C ASN A 251 -16.24 2.66 -4.31
N LYS A 252 -17.00 3.45 -5.08
CA LYS A 252 -16.66 4.82 -5.49
C LYS A 252 -16.27 5.71 -4.30
N ALA A 253 -16.98 5.65 -3.18
CA ALA A 253 -16.69 6.49 -2.02
C ALA A 253 -15.31 6.18 -1.41
N VAL A 254 -14.92 4.90 -1.35
CA VAL A 254 -13.60 4.50 -0.86
C VAL A 254 -12.52 4.86 -1.88
N LEU A 255 -12.77 4.70 -3.19
CA LEU A 255 -11.83 5.17 -4.23
C LEU A 255 -11.57 6.69 -4.09
N ARG A 256 -12.61 7.49 -3.84
CA ARG A 256 -12.47 8.94 -3.58
C ARG A 256 -11.61 9.21 -2.35
N LYS A 257 -11.82 8.42 -1.29
CA LYS A 257 -11.06 8.52 -0.04
C LYS A 257 -9.58 8.21 -0.27
N VAL A 258 -9.27 7.15 -1.01
CA VAL A 258 -7.88 6.82 -1.39
C VAL A 258 -7.25 7.95 -2.20
N PHE A 259 -7.97 8.50 -3.17
CA PHE A 259 -7.47 9.59 -4.00
C PHE A 259 -7.16 10.86 -3.18
N ASN A 260 -8.06 11.24 -2.28
CA ASN A 260 -7.87 12.37 -1.37
C ASN A 260 -6.75 12.12 -0.35
N TRP A 261 -6.66 10.88 0.16
CA TRP A 261 -5.58 10.46 1.04
C TRP A 261 -4.22 10.59 0.34
N CYS A 262 -4.10 10.15 -0.91
CA CYS A 262 -2.87 10.33 -1.68
C CYS A 262 -2.52 11.82 -1.84
N ASN A 263 -3.52 12.66 -2.11
CA ASN A 263 -3.33 14.12 -2.21
C ASN A 263 -2.69 14.68 -0.93
N TYR A 264 -3.26 14.32 0.23
CA TYR A 264 -2.79 14.76 1.53
C TYR A 264 -1.32 14.38 1.73
N HIS A 265 -0.96 13.12 1.49
CA HIS A 265 0.40 12.63 1.69
C HIS A 265 1.41 13.27 0.73
N ILE A 266 1.06 13.45 -0.55
CA ILE A 266 1.92 14.10 -1.55
C ILE A 266 2.22 15.56 -1.17
N HIS A 267 1.22 16.31 -0.71
CA HIS A 267 1.39 17.73 -0.41
C HIS A 267 1.92 18.02 0.98
N THR A 268 1.71 17.12 1.94
CA THR A 268 2.24 17.29 3.29
C THR A 268 3.62 16.71 3.46
N GLY A 269 4.03 15.71 2.67
CA GLY A 269 5.25 14.94 2.93
C GLY A 269 5.10 13.94 4.08
N ALA A 270 3.86 13.64 4.51
CA ALA A 270 3.61 12.66 5.55
C ALA A 270 3.98 11.23 5.09
N ILE A 271 4.74 10.52 5.90
CA ILE A 271 5.13 9.12 5.64
C ILE A 271 4.02 8.21 6.12
N LEU A 272 3.51 7.34 5.23
CA LEU A 272 2.47 6.37 5.56
C LEU A 272 2.99 5.25 6.48
N TYR A 273 2.07 4.58 7.16
CA TYR A 273 2.33 3.26 7.71
C TYR A 273 2.31 2.23 6.60
N THR A 274 3.30 1.35 6.57
CA THR A 274 3.59 0.44 5.47
C THR A 274 2.39 -0.41 5.03
N TRP A 275 1.54 -0.85 5.96
CA TRP A 275 0.33 -1.61 5.63
C TRP A 275 -0.72 -0.79 4.87
N GLN A 276 -0.76 0.55 4.99
CA GLN A 276 -1.72 1.38 4.26
C GLN A 276 -1.54 1.21 2.75
N PHE A 277 -0.29 1.18 2.26
CA PHE A 277 0.01 0.90 0.86
C PHE A 277 -0.48 -0.49 0.45
N ILE A 278 -0.19 -1.53 1.24
CA ILE A 278 -0.57 -2.92 0.93
C ILE A 278 -2.10 -3.08 0.85
N ILE A 279 -2.82 -2.50 1.81
CA ILE A 279 -4.29 -2.52 1.87
C ILE A 279 -4.89 -1.77 0.67
N ILE A 280 -4.38 -0.58 0.36
CA ILE A 280 -4.84 0.21 -0.77
C ILE A 280 -4.60 -0.54 -2.08
N GLN A 281 -3.41 -1.11 -2.28
CA GLN A 281 -3.06 -1.82 -3.50
C GLN A 281 -3.97 -3.03 -3.73
N ASP A 282 -4.26 -3.81 -2.69
CA ASP A 282 -5.17 -4.95 -2.80
C ASP A 282 -6.61 -4.50 -3.02
N TYR A 283 -7.05 -3.44 -2.33
CA TYR A 283 -8.39 -2.90 -2.49
C TYR A 283 -8.61 -2.36 -3.91
N LEU A 284 -7.60 -1.70 -4.48
CA LEU A 284 -7.66 -1.15 -5.84
C LEU A 284 -7.37 -2.19 -6.92
N ARG A 285 -6.93 -3.41 -6.59
CA ARG A 285 -6.57 -4.42 -7.60
C ARG A 285 -7.68 -4.68 -8.64
N PRO A 286 -8.98 -4.74 -8.27
CA PRO A 286 -10.05 -4.87 -9.26
C PRO A 286 -10.12 -3.70 -10.24
N LEU A 287 -9.66 -2.49 -9.87
CA LEU A 287 -9.60 -1.32 -10.77
C LEU A 287 -8.66 -1.57 -11.96
N PHE A 288 -7.68 -2.44 -11.75
CA PHE A 288 -6.59 -2.69 -12.68
C PHE A 288 -6.61 -4.08 -13.30
N SER A 289 -7.60 -4.91 -12.96
CA SER A 289 -7.78 -6.21 -13.60
C SER A 289 -8.33 -6.08 -15.02
N LEU A 290 -8.11 -7.11 -15.81
CA LEU A 290 -8.82 -7.30 -17.08
C LEU A 290 -10.33 -7.29 -16.81
N GLY A 291 -11.09 -6.64 -17.67
CA GLY A 291 -12.55 -6.66 -17.60
C GLY A 291 -13.11 -8.05 -17.90
N GLN A 292 -14.27 -8.37 -17.34
CA GLN A 292 -15.02 -9.56 -17.71
C GLN A 292 -16.43 -9.15 -18.14
N THR A 293 -16.82 -9.56 -19.34
CA THR A 293 -18.22 -9.52 -19.81
C THR A 293 -18.84 -10.91 -19.65
N LYS A 294 -20.16 -11.05 -19.82
CA LYS A 294 -20.84 -12.36 -19.79
C LYS A 294 -20.27 -13.40 -20.78
N LYS A 295 -19.50 -12.97 -21.79
CA LYS A 295 -19.05 -13.82 -22.91
C LYS A 295 -17.54 -13.92 -23.07
N GLN A 296 -16.76 -13.00 -22.51
CA GLN A 296 -15.30 -12.93 -22.75
C GLN A 296 -14.56 -12.10 -21.69
N ILE A 297 -13.28 -12.44 -21.49
CA ILE A 297 -12.29 -11.57 -20.82
C ILE A 297 -11.96 -10.44 -21.80
N HIS A 298 -12.09 -9.20 -21.34
CA HIS A 298 -11.87 -7.99 -22.11
C HIS A 298 -10.56 -7.33 -21.65
N ILE A 299 -9.75 -6.86 -22.60
CA ILE A 299 -8.49 -6.16 -22.30
C ILE A 299 -8.72 -4.81 -21.62
N SER A 300 -9.89 -4.18 -21.83
CA SER A 300 -10.30 -2.96 -21.12
C SER A 300 -10.67 -3.25 -19.67
N GLY A 301 -10.29 -2.34 -18.77
CA GLY A 301 -10.38 -2.51 -17.31
C GLY A 301 -11.79 -2.50 -16.73
N SER A 302 -11.89 -2.36 -15.41
CA SER A 302 -13.13 -2.50 -14.64
C SER A 302 -14.13 -1.33 -14.76
N ILE A 303 -13.87 -0.31 -15.58
CA ILE A 303 -14.79 0.81 -15.78
C ILE A 303 -15.83 0.39 -16.82
N ARG A 304 -17.12 0.57 -16.53
CA ARG A 304 -18.21 0.18 -17.42
C ARG A 304 -19.11 1.35 -17.77
N MET A 305 -19.53 1.42 -19.03
CA MET A 305 -20.49 2.41 -19.51
C MET A 305 -21.25 1.86 -20.72
N LEU A 306 -22.46 2.35 -20.97
CA LEU A 306 -23.21 1.99 -22.17
C LEU A 306 -22.51 2.54 -23.41
N LYS A 307 -22.43 1.73 -24.47
CA LYS A 307 -21.82 2.15 -25.73
C LYS A 307 -22.50 3.38 -26.35
N GLU A 308 -23.82 3.47 -26.23
CA GLU A 308 -24.60 4.62 -26.71
C GLU A 308 -24.27 5.88 -25.92
N TYR A 309 -24.15 5.76 -24.60
CA TYR A 309 -23.75 6.87 -23.73
C TYR A 309 -22.37 7.40 -24.12
N TYR A 310 -21.39 6.49 -24.30
CA TYR A 310 -20.03 6.86 -24.69
C TYR A 310 -19.98 7.64 -26.01
N LYS A 311 -20.73 7.16 -27.02
CA LYS A 311 -20.71 7.74 -28.37
C LYS A 311 -21.49 9.04 -28.49
N ASN A 312 -22.61 9.17 -27.76
CA ASN A 312 -23.59 10.21 -28.05
C ASN A 312 -23.66 11.29 -26.96
N SER A 313 -23.29 10.98 -25.72
CA SER A 313 -23.56 11.84 -24.56
C SER A 313 -22.31 12.25 -23.77
N LEU A 314 -21.31 11.36 -23.65
CA LEU A 314 -20.16 11.58 -22.77
C LEU A 314 -19.41 12.89 -23.08
N GLU A 315 -19.10 13.17 -24.35
CA GLU A 315 -18.39 14.40 -24.72
C GLU A 315 -19.14 15.65 -24.25
N LYS A 316 -20.44 15.72 -24.55
CA LYS A 316 -21.27 16.88 -24.20
C LYS A 316 -21.36 17.07 -22.68
N GLU A 317 -21.66 16.00 -21.95
CA GLU A 317 -21.75 16.06 -20.49
C GLU A 317 -20.44 16.47 -19.84
N LEU A 318 -19.31 15.98 -20.36
CA LEU A 318 -18.00 16.33 -19.85
C LEU A 318 -17.63 17.78 -20.16
N ILE A 319 -17.97 18.29 -21.35
CA ILE A 319 -17.82 19.72 -21.69
C ILE A 319 -18.65 20.59 -20.74
N ASP A 320 -19.91 20.25 -20.53
CA ASP A 320 -20.81 21.00 -19.65
C ASP A 320 -20.31 20.99 -18.20
N PHE A 321 -19.85 19.83 -17.72
CA PHE A 321 -19.24 19.71 -16.40
C PHE A 321 -17.98 20.57 -16.26
N LEU A 322 -17.10 20.58 -17.27
CA LEU A 322 -15.88 21.39 -17.28
C LEU A 322 -16.19 22.89 -17.28
N LYS A 323 -17.17 23.33 -18.08
CA LYS A 323 -17.63 24.72 -18.09
C LYS A 323 -18.21 25.14 -16.74
N ASN A 324 -19.00 24.28 -16.10
CA ASN A 324 -19.53 24.51 -14.75
C ASN A 324 -18.42 24.63 -13.69
N LYS A 325 -17.24 24.06 -13.93
CA LYS A 325 -16.02 24.23 -13.11
C LYS A 325 -15.15 25.41 -13.54
N GLY A 326 -15.67 26.32 -14.38
CA GLY A 326 -14.99 27.52 -14.86
C GLY A 326 -13.88 27.23 -15.88
N LYS A 327 -13.89 26.06 -16.54
CA LYS A 327 -12.91 25.73 -17.57
C LYS A 327 -13.40 26.16 -18.94
N ILE A 328 -12.49 26.67 -19.76
CA ILE A 328 -12.76 27.10 -21.12
C ILE A 328 -12.46 25.92 -22.05
N VAL A 329 -13.51 25.26 -22.54
CA VAL A 329 -13.43 24.04 -23.37
C VAL A 329 -14.57 24.03 -24.38
N ASP A 330 -14.27 23.63 -25.62
CA ASP A 330 -15.24 23.60 -26.72
C ASP A 330 -15.38 22.20 -27.33
N LYS A 331 -14.38 21.34 -27.15
CA LYS A 331 -14.30 20.01 -27.77
C LYS A 331 -13.48 19.03 -26.94
N ILE A 332 -13.91 17.77 -26.92
CA ILE A 332 -13.15 16.66 -26.32
C ILE A 332 -12.95 15.58 -27.37
N VAL A 333 -11.69 15.27 -27.67
CA VAL A 333 -11.35 14.17 -28.57
C VAL A 333 -11.40 12.87 -27.78
N LEU A 334 -12.37 12.02 -28.10
CA LEU A 334 -12.52 10.70 -27.51
C LEU A 334 -11.81 9.63 -28.35
N GLN A 335 -11.26 8.62 -27.69
CA GLN A 335 -10.65 7.45 -28.31
C GLN A 335 -11.73 6.52 -28.88
N ASN A 336 -11.40 5.78 -29.93
CA ASN A 336 -12.30 4.74 -30.45
C ASN A 336 -12.39 3.52 -29.52
N THR A 337 -11.34 3.28 -28.73
CA THR A 337 -11.17 2.11 -27.86
C THR A 337 -10.70 2.56 -26.47
N PRO A 338 -11.61 3.07 -25.61
CA PRO A 338 -11.26 3.45 -24.25
C PRO A 338 -10.86 2.23 -23.41
N GLU A 339 -10.17 2.47 -22.30
CA GLU A 339 -9.94 1.46 -21.25
C GLU A 339 -11.19 1.23 -20.37
N ALA A 340 -12.37 1.32 -20.96
CA ALA A 340 -13.64 0.95 -20.36
C ALA A 340 -14.31 -0.15 -21.17
N ILE A 341 -15.11 -0.98 -20.50
CA ILE A 341 -16.04 -1.90 -21.14
C ILE A 341 -17.24 -1.08 -21.63
N LEU A 342 -17.43 -1.08 -22.95
CA LEU A 342 -18.59 -0.49 -23.59
C LEU A 342 -19.65 -1.60 -23.75
N GLU A 343 -20.69 -1.58 -22.91
CA GLU A 343 -21.79 -2.55 -22.91
C GLU A 343 -22.88 -2.22 -23.92
#